data_AF-V4K1J3-F1
#
_entry.id   AF-V4K1J3-F1
#
_cell.length_a   1.000
_cell.length_b   1.000
_cell.length_c   1.000
_cell.angle_alpha   90.00
_cell.angle_beta   90.00
_cell.angle_gamma   90.00
#
_symmetry.space_group_name_H-M   'P 1'
#
loop_
_entity.id
_entity.type
_entity.pdbx_description
1 polymer ?
#
loop_
_entity_poly.entity_id
_entity_poly.type
_entity_poly.pdbx_seq_one_letter_code
_entity_poly.pdbx_strand_id
1 'polypeptide(L)'
;MTDPDDVVFEERVTKKAEKLAKRYGYLPYIVERYLELLGNEAEDLLESNELPMPDVLRCNDYKISCGELVSRLGEAGFMITKVPFLPHGYEITESPISPGATHEYLKGYYYLQDPGSMLVGYLLGARPGELVLDMAAAPGGKASQVLQLTRDSATLLTVEPKRERVKALRSNLQRLGFSNFVIIKGDAMNVSVPARPDRVLLDAPSSGEGIIRKDPSRKRKTTIRDLREIHKRQVSLLRRALSLVRPGGVVLYAACSTAVEEGEYVVHKSLTGLDDVKVEPIAEFPLRRAFEEYRGLRFDDRVSACRRLFPHVHGTEGFFVCRLRRLG
;
A
#
# COMPACT_ATOMS: atom_id res chain seq x y z
N MET A 1 3.09 24.45 24.82
CA MET A 1 3.56 23.35 23.95
C MET A 1 3.04 23.64 22.56
N THR A 2 3.91 23.66 21.56
CA THR A 2 3.53 23.77 20.14
C THR A 2 2.68 22.56 19.77
N ASP A 3 1.61 22.73 18.99
CA ASP A 3 0.80 21.62 18.49
C ASP A 3 1.70 20.72 17.61
N PRO A 4 1.77 19.39 17.84
CA PRO A 4 2.50 18.48 16.96
C PRO A 4 2.13 18.63 15.47
N ASP A 5 0.89 19.00 15.15
CA ASP A 5 0.45 19.24 13.77
C ASP A 5 1.13 20.48 13.16
N ASP A 6 1.45 21.50 13.96
CA ASP A 6 2.13 22.70 13.47
C ASP A 6 3.58 22.43 13.08
N VAL A 7 4.22 21.45 13.73
CA VAL A 7 5.60 21.03 13.45
C VAL A 7 5.66 20.12 12.23
N VAL A 8 4.81 19.10 12.19
CA VAL A 8 4.83 18.08 11.12
C VAL A 8 4.40 18.67 9.78
N PHE A 9 3.42 19.57 9.77
CA PHE A 9 2.91 20.19 8.54
C PHE A 9 3.49 21.59 8.28
N GLU A 10 4.59 21.95 8.93
CA GLU A 10 5.21 23.25 8.71
C GLU A 10 5.77 23.35 7.28
N GLU A 11 5.46 24.41 6.56
CA GLU A 11 6.03 24.66 5.25
C GLU A 11 7.38 25.37 5.40
N ARG A 12 8.42 24.58 5.73
CA ARG A 12 9.82 25.01 5.66
C ARG A 12 10.42 24.54 4.35
N VAL A 13 11.20 25.41 3.70
CA VAL A 13 11.88 25.09 2.43
C VAL A 13 13.25 25.78 2.42
N THR A 14 14.30 24.98 2.24
CA THR A 14 15.67 25.49 2.06
C THR A 14 15.94 25.83 0.60
N LYS A 15 16.96 26.68 0.36
CA LYS A 15 17.45 26.96 -1.00
C LYS A 15 17.88 25.70 -1.76
N LYS A 16 18.38 24.67 -1.04
CA LYS A 16 18.73 23.38 -1.64
C LYS A 16 17.47 22.68 -2.15
N ALA A 17 16.42 22.61 -1.34
CA ALA A 17 15.14 22.05 -1.74
C ALA A 17 14.51 22.79 -2.93
N GLU A 18 14.51 24.13 -2.93
CA GLU A 18 14.00 24.92 -4.06
C GLU A 18 14.71 24.59 -5.38
N LYS A 19 16.05 24.50 -5.34
CA LYS A 19 16.86 24.18 -6.52
C LYS A 19 16.55 22.78 -7.06
N LEU A 20 16.49 21.77 -6.19
CA LEU A 20 16.17 20.39 -6.56
C LEU A 20 14.72 20.27 -7.03
N ALA A 21 13.78 20.91 -6.35
CA ALA A 21 12.37 20.94 -6.72
C ALA A 21 12.17 21.54 -8.11
N LYS A 22 12.89 22.62 -8.44
CA LYS A 22 12.89 23.19 -9.79
C LYS A 22 13.46 22.22 -10.84
N ARG A 23 14.55 21.50 -10.50
CA ARG A 23 15.20 20.53 -11.40
C ARG A 23 14.30 19.34 -11.73
N TYR A 24 13.71 18.70 -10.71
CA TYR A 24 12.91 17.48 -10.88
C TYR A 24 11.40 17.73 -11.01
N GLY A 25 10.97 18.99 -10.85
CA GLY A 25 9.59 19.42 -11.03
C GLY A 25 8.66 19.11 -9.86
N TYR A 26 9.15 19.12 -8.63
CA TYR A 26 8.37 18.87 -7.41
C TYR A 26 7.86 20.17 -6.78
N LEU A 27 6.86 20.06 -5.90
CA LEU A 27 6.60 21.11 -4.91
C LEU A 27 7.78 21.17 -3.91
N PRO A 28 8.28 22.36 -3.56
CA PRO A 28 9.50 22.47 -2.74
C PRO A 28 9.42 21.79 -1.37
N TYR A 29 8.25 21.79 -0.72
CA TYR A 29 8.07 21.15 0.59
C TYR A 29 8.27 19.63 0.54
N ILE A 30 7.92 18.96 -0.57
CA ILE A 30 8.12 17.51 -0.73
C ILE A 30 9.61 17.20 -0.73
N VAL A 31 10.39 18.01 -1.45
CA VAL A 31 11.85 17.85 -1.55
C VAL A 31 12.52 18.18 -0.23
N GLU A 32 12.08 19.23 0.47
CA GLU A 32 12.58 19.54 1.81
C GLU A 32 12.38 18.34 2.74
N ARG A 33 11.18 17.77 2.79
CA ARG A 33 10.91 16.60 3.63
C ARG A 33 11.79 15.40 3.28
N TYR A 34 12.07 15.16 2.00
CA TYR A 34 13.02 14.11 1.61
C TYR A 34 14.44 14.40 2.10
N LEU A 35 14.90 15.65 1.98
CA LEU A 35 16.22 16.04 2.49
C LEU A 35 16.31 15.88 4.02
N GLU A 36 15.27 16.26 4.75
CA GLU A 36 15.21 16.11 6.21
C GLU A 36 15.21 14.63 6.64
N LEU A 37 14.49 13.76 5.93
CA LEU A 37 14.32 12.35 6.30
C LEU A 37 15.44 11.43 5.78
N LEU A 38 15.94 11.67 4.57
CA LEU A 38 16.85 10.79 3.86
C LEU A 38 18.27 11.36 3.73
N GLY A 39 18.47 12.65 4.03
CA GLY A 39 19.76 13.30 3.92
C GLY A 39 20.32 13.18 2.50
N ASN A 40 21.45 12.48 2.37
CA ASN A 40 22.13 12.28 1.09
C ASN A 40 21.36 11.33 0.14
N GLU A 41 20.57 10.39 0.66
CA GLU A 41 19.77 9.46 -0.15
C GLU A 41 18.56 10.15 -0.82
N ALA A 42 18.27 11.41 -0.47
CA ALA A 42 17.13 12.14 -1.02
C ALA A 42 17.23 12.35 -2.54
N GLU A 43 18.43 12.63 -3.05
CA GLU A 43 18.66 12.81 -4.49
C GLU A 43 18.51 11.49 -5.24
N ASP A 44 18.98 10.37 -4.66
CA ASP A 44 18.79 9.03 -5.24
C ASP A 44 17.30 8.67 -5.38
N LEU A 45 16.47 9.04 -4.39
CA LEU A 45 15.02 8.89 -4.48
C LEU A 45 14.42 9.71 -5.62
N LEU A 46 14.84 10.97 -5.75
CA LEU A 46 14.37 11.85 -6.83
C LEU A 46 14.75 11.29 -8.20
N GLU A 47 15.99 10.83 -8.37
CA GLU A 47 16.48 10.22 -9.62
C GLU A 47 15.77 8.92 -9.95
N SER A 48 15.59 8.03 -8.97
CA SER A 48 14.85 6.78 -9.14
C SER A 48 13.41 7.00 -9.61
N ASN A 49 12.78 8.07 -9.12
CA ASN A 49 11.43 8.46 -9.54
C ASN A 49 11.34 8.99 -10.98
N GLU A 50 12.46 9.32 -11.63
CA GLU A 50 12.50 9.69 -13.05
C GLU A 50 12.69 8.48 -13.99
N LEU A 51 13.06 7.32 -13.45
CA LEU A 51 13.32 6.12 -14.24
C LEU A 51 12.00 5.37 -14.54
N PRO A 52 11.85 4.76 -15.72
CA PRO A 52 10.67 3.95 -16.03
C PRO A 52 10.57 2.76 -15.07
N MET A 53 9.36 2.41 -14.65
CA MET A 53 9.11 1.25 -13.81
C MET A 53 8.64 0.07 -14.67
N PRO A 54 9.28 -1.12 -14.56
CA PRO A 54 8.83 -2.30 -15.28
C PRO A 54 7.46 -2.75 -14.76
N ASP A 55 6.63 -3.28 -15.65
CA ASP A 55 5.36 -3.89 -15.25
C ASP A 55 5.65 -5.19 -14.50
N VAL A 56 4.91 -5.41 -13.41
CA VAL A 56 5.02 -6.63 -12.61
C VAL A 56 3.67 -7.33 -12.61
N LEU A 57 3.69 -8.65 -12.86
CA LEU A 57 2.53 -9.51 -12.75
C LEU A 57 2.58 -10.35 -11.48
N ARG A 58 1.42 -10.52 -10.86
CA ARG A 58 1.16 -11.51 -9.83
C ARG A 58 0.53 -12.74 -10.46
N CYS A 59 1.25 -13.85 -10.46
CA CYS A 59 0.71 -15.17 -10.81
C CYS A 59 -0.48 -15.52 -9.92
N ASN A 60 -1.60 -15.94 -10.52
CA ASN A 60 -2.76 -16.46 -9.82
C ASN A 60 -2.68 -17.98 -9.71
N ASP A 61 -1.99 -18.46 -8.68
CA ASP A 61 -1.75 -19.88 -8.45
C ASP A 61 -3.00 -20.68 -8.04
N TYR A 62 -4.14 -20.01 -7.90
CA TYR A 62 -5.45 -20.64 -7.76
C TYR A 62 -5.99 -21.20 -9.09
N LYS A 63 -5.59 -20.63 -10.23
CA LYS A 63 -6.06 -21.03 -11.57
C LYS A 63 -5.04 -21.78 -12.40
N ILE A 64 -3.75 -21.53 -12.18
CA ILE A 64 -2.65 -22.07 -12.99
C ILE A 64 -1.39 -22.13 -12.15
N SER A 65 -0.52 -23.13 -12.32
CA SER A 65 0.77 -23.10 -11.63
C SER A 65 1.63 -21.95 -12.19
N CYS A 66 2.47 -21.32 -11.35
CA CYS A 66 3.31 -20.23 -11.84
C CYS A 66 4.35 -20.69 -12.86
N GLY A 67 4.79 -21.95 -12.82
CA GLY A 67 5.65 -22.53 -13.85
C GLY A 67 4.96 -22.62 -15.21
N GLU A 68 3.71 -23.10 -15.25
CA GLU A 68 2.92 -23.17 -16.47
C GLU A 68 2.64 -21.76 -17.03
N LEU A 69 2.33 -20.79 -16.17
CA LEU A 69 2.15 -19.40 -16.59
C LEU A 69 3.40 -18.84 -17.26
N VAL A 70 4.59 -19.10 -16.68
CA VAL A 70 5.87 -18.65 -17.24
C VAL A 70 6.10 -19.29 -18.62
N SER A 71 5.84 -20.59 -18.78
CA SER A 71 5.97 -21.28 -20.07
C SER A 71 5.09 -20.65 -21.14
N ARG A 72 3.79 -20.44 -20.83
CA ARG A 72 2.83 -19.87 -21.79
C ARG A 72 3.16 -18.44 -22.20
N LEU A 73 3.58 -17.61 -21.24
CA LEU A 73 4.00 -16.25 -21.54
C LEU A 73 5.28 -16.24 -22.39
N GLY A 74 6.22 -17.15 -22.13
CA GLY A 74 7.41 -17.35 -22.96
C GLY A 74 7.07 -17.75 -24.40
N GLU A 75 6.16 -18.70 -24.59
CA GLU A 75 5.64 -19.08 -25.93
C GLU A 75 4.95 -17.91 -26.64
N ALA A 76 4.29 -17.03 -25.88
CA ALA A 76 3.68 -15.81 -26.39
C ALA A 76 4.69 -14.67 -26.61
N GLY A 77 5.99 -14.91 -26.43
CA GLY A 77 7.07 -13.95 -26.69
C GLY A 77 7.38 -12.97 -25.56
N PHE A 78 6.84 -13.19 -24.35
CA PHE A 78 7.19 -12.39 -23.18
C PHE A 78 8.49 -12.89 -22.55
N MET A 79 9.31 -11.96 -22.06
CA MET A 79 10.40 -12.28 -21.14
C MET A 79 10.04 -11.76 -19.75
N ILE A 80 9.96 -12.70 -18.80
CA ILE A 80 9.63 -12.40 -17.42
C ILE A 80 10.65 -13.00 -16.47
N THR A 81 10.99 -12.27 -15.41
CA THR A 81 11.96 -12.67 -14.39
C THR A 81 11.30 -12.74 -13.02
N LYS A 82 11.73 -13.68 -12.19
CA LYS A 82 11.16 -13.86 -10.85
C LYS A 82 11.56 -12.70 -9.95
N VAL A 83 10.62 -12.09 -9.24
CA VAL A 83 10.94 -11.14 -8.17
C VAL A 83 11.41 -11.94 -6.94
N PRO A 84 12.67 -11.82 -6.48
CA PRO A 84 13.27 -12.77 -5.53
C PRO A 84 12.52 -12.91 -4.20
N PHE A 85 11.95 -11.81 -3.69
CA PHE A 85 11.26 -11.78 -2.40
C PHE A 85 9.74 -11.98 -2.50
N LEU A 86 9.18 -12.23 -3.69
CA LEU A 86 7.74 -12.40 -3.89
C LEU A 86 7.40 -13.79 -4.45
N PRO A 87 6.71 -14.65 -3.68
CA PRO A 87 6.34 -16.00 -4.11
C PRO A 87 5.54 -16.05 -5.42
N HIS A 88 4.77 -15.02 -5.74
CA HIS A 88 3.92 -14.95 -6.94
C HIS A 88 4.30 -13.83 -7.92
N GLY A 89 5.34 -13.04 -7.63
CA GLY A 89 5.71 -11.87 -8.44
C GLY A 89 6.67 -12.20 -9.57
N TYR A 90 6.41 -11.66 -10.76
CA TYR A 90 7.29 -11.71 -11.93
C TYR A 90 7.34 -10.35 -12.61
N GLU A 91 8.54 -9.85 -12.85
CA GLU A 91 8.79 -8.62 -13.60
C GLU A 91 8.77 -8.93 -15.10
N ILE A 92 8.13 -8.06 -15.88
CA ILE A 92 8.10 -8.14 -17.34
C ILE A 92 9.24 -7.29 -17.89
N THR A 93 10.28 -7.95 -18.39
CA THR A 93 11.44 -7.27 -18.98
C THR A 93 11.20 -6.94 -20.45
N GLU A 94 10.49 -7.83 -21.17
CA GLU A 94 10.07 -7.59 -22.55
C GLU A 94 8.67 -8.17 -22.81
N SER A 95 7.87 -7.47 -23.62
CA SER A 95 6.52 -7.88 -24.00
C SER A 95 6.19 -7.47 -25.44
N PRO A 96 5.66 -8.39 -26.28
CA PRO A 96 5.32 -8.09 -27.67
C PRO A 96 3.97 -7.37 -27.81
N ILE A 97 3.10 -7.51 -26.81
CA ILE A 97 1.79 -6.84 -26.72
C ILE A 97 1.58 -6.34 -25.29
N SER A 98 0.56 -5.48 -25.10
CA SER A 98 0.19 -5.04 -23.75
C SER A 98 -0.08 -6.24 -22.84
N PRO A 99 0.51 -6.30 -21.63
CA PRO A 99 0.25 -7.39 -20.68
C PRO A 99 -1.23 -7.49 -20.27
N GLY A 100 -2.04 -6.45 -20.43
CA GLY A 100 -3.48 -6.50 -20.17
C GLY A 100 -4.32 -7.11 -21.31
N ALA A 101 -3.70 -7.38 -22.46
CA ALA A 101 -4.38 -7.85 -23.68
C ALA A 101 -4.16 -9.35 -23.97
N THR A 102 -3.39 -10.07 -23.15
CA THR A 102 -3.11 -11.49 -23.34
C THR A 102 -4.32 -12.36 -23.03
N HIS A 103 -4.38 -13.56 -23.63
CA HIS A 103 -5.39 -14.56 -23.28
C HIS A 103 -5.27 -15.00 -21.83
N GLU A 104 -4.05 -15.08 -21.31
CA GLU A 104 -3.71 -15.43 -19.93
C GLU A 104 -4.29 -14.42 -18.94
N TYR A 105 -4.16 -13.11 -19.24
CA TYR A 105 -4.79 -12.06 -18.44
C TYR A 105 -6.31 -12.17 -18.45
N LEU A 106 -6.92 -12.35 -19.63
CA LEU A 106 -8.38 -12.49 -19.76
C LEU A 106 -8.92 -13.72 -19.03
N LYS A 107 -8.18 -14.84 -19.02
CA LYS A 107 -8.48 -16.06 -18.24
C LYS A 107 -8.30 -15.88 -16.73
N GLY A 108 -7.69 -14.78 -16.31
CA GLY A 108 -7.41 -14.45 -14.91
C GLY A 108 -6.23 -15.23 -14.32
N TYR A 109 -5.29 -15.65 -15.16
CA TYR A 109 -4.09 -16.37 -14.74
C TYR A 109 -3.06 -15.48 -14.04
N TYR A 110 -3.15 -14.16 -14.23
CA TYR A 110 -2.40 -13.20 -13.46
C TYR A 110 -3.12 -11.87 -13.33
N TYR A 111 -2.57 -11.02 -12.47
CA TYR A 111 -3.00 -9.65 -12.25
C TYR A 111 -1.78 -8.71 -12.26
N LEU A 112 -1.85 -7.56 -12.93
CA LEU A 112 -0.76 -6.58 -12.92
C LEU A 112 -0.78 -5.81 -11.60
N GLN A 113 0.28 -5.93 -10.81
CA GLN A 113 0.36 -5.38 -9.46
C GLN A 113 1.81 -5.07 -9.11
N ASP A 114 2.02 -3.89 -8.55
CA ASP A 114 3.32 -3.49 -8.01
C ASP A 114 3.77 -4.43 -6.88
N PRO A 115 5.08 -4.74 -6.77
CA PRO A 115 5.64 -5.55 -5.70
C PRO A 115 5.26 -5.10 -4.27
N GLY A 116 5.29 -3.80 -3.98
CA GLY A 116 4.87 -3.23 -2.69
C GLY A 116 3.40 -3.52 -2.40
N SER A 117 2.54 -3.37 -3.40
CA SER A 117 1.13 -3.80 -3.29
C SER A 117 0.97 -5.31 -3.06
N MET A 118 1.85 -6.15 -3.61
CA MET A 118 1.82 -7.59 -3.33
C MET A 118 2.25 -7.92 -1.90
N LEU A 119 3.25 -7.22 -1.36
CA LEU A 119 3.72 -7.40 0.02
C LEU A 119 2.61 -7.19 1.03
N VAL A 120 1.75 -6.20 0.82
CA VAL A 120 0.59 -5.93 1.68
C VAL A 120 -0.29 -7.17 1.85
N GLY A 121 -0.52 -7.95 0.78
CA GLY A 121 -1.30 -9.19 0.86
C GLY A 121 -0.65 -10.26 1.76
N TYR A 122 0.67 -10.43 1.66
CA TYR A 122 1.40 -11.39 2.52
C TYR A 122 1.47 -10.92 3.97
N LEU A 123 1.71 -9.62 4.20
CA LEU A 123 1.82 -9.02 5.53
C LEU A 123 0.51 -9.08 6.31
N LEU A 124 -0.63 -9.07 5.61
CA LEU A 124 -1.93 -9.21 6.26
C LEU A 124 -2.03 -10.58 6.93
N GLY A 125 -1.45 -11.61 6.32
CA GLY A 125 -1.35 -12.96 6.88
C GLY A 125 -2.69 -13.66 7.08
N ALA A 126 -3.70 -13.33 6.25
CA ALA A 126 -5.02 -13.96 6.29
C ALA A 126 -4.95 -15.48 6.15
N ARG A 127 -5.79 -16.18 6.91
CA ARG A 127 -5.84 -17.65 6.94
C ARG A 127 -7.16 -18.17 6.36
N PRO A 128 -7.17 -19.41 5.85
CA PRO A 128 -8.39 -20.10 5.48
C PRO A 128 -9.48 -20.02 6.55
N GLY A 129 -10.72 -19.71 6.13
CA GLY A 129 -11.89 -19.61 7.02
C GLY A 129 -12.00 -18.32 7.85
N GLU A 130 -11.02 -17.43 7.84
CA GLU A 130 -11.11 -16.15 8.56
C GLU A 130 -12.07 -15.16 7.87
N LEU A 131 -12.67 -14.28 8.66
CA LEU A 131 -13.41 -13.11 8.16
C LEU A 131 -12.43 -11.94 7.98
N VAL A 132 -12.29 -11.48 6.74
CA VAL A 132 -11.39 -10.36 6.39
C VAL A 132 -12.22 -9.17 5.89
N LEU A 133 -11.91 -7.98 6.39
CA LEU A 133 -12.48 -6.72 5.90
C LEU A 133 -11.42 -5.91 5.14
N ASP A 134 -11.66 -5.61 3.87
CA ASP A 134 -10.90 -4.63 3.09
C ASP A 134 -11.69 -3.31 3.02
N MET A 135 -11.19 -2.28 3.72
CA MET A 135 -11.87 -1.00 3.87
C MET A 135 -11.75 -0.09 2.63
N ALA A 136 -10.89 -0.41 1.67
CA ALA A 136 -10.66 0.42 0.48
C ALA A 136 -10.26 -0.44 -0.73
N ALA A 137 -11.17 -1.33 -1.13
CA ALA A 137 -10.78 -2.52 -1.89
C ALA A 137 -10.50 -2.29 -3.39
N ALA A 138 -11.09 -1.29 -4.03
CA ALA A 138 -10.97 -1.14 -5.48
C ALA A 138 -9.56 -0.65 -5.88
N PRO A 139 -8.97 -1.12 -7.00
CA PRO A 139 -9.59 -1.93 -8.06
C PRO A 139 -9.63 -3.45 -7.80
N GLY A 140 -9.20 -3.93 -6.63
CA GLY A 140 -9.32 -5.35 -6.24
C GLY A 140 -8.02 -6.15 -6.25
N GLY A 141 -6.88 -5.52 -6.54
CA GLY A 141 -5.58 -6.21 -6.55
C GLY A 141 -5.27 -6.90 -5.21
N LYS A 142 -5.28 -6.14 -4.11
CA LYS A 142 -5.01 -6.65 -2.76
C LYS A 142 -6.13 -7.59 -2.27
N ALA A 143 -7.39 -7.21 -2.45
CA ALA A 143 -8.57 -8.05 -2.18
C ALA A 143 -8.47 -9.44 -2.84
N SER A 144 -8.17 -9.49 -4.14
CA SER A 144 -8.00 -10.76 -4.85
C SER A 144 -6.80 -11.57 -4.36
N GLN A 145 -5.76 -10.90 -3.85
CA GLN A 145 -4.61 -11.59 -3.29
C GLN A 145 -4.96 -12.27 -1.96
N VAL A 146 -5.79 -11.64 -1.13
CA VAL A 146 -6.29 -12.26 0.11
C VAL A 146 -7.03 -13.55 -0.22
N LEU A 147 -7.92 -13.52 -1.22
CA LEU A 147 -8.64 -14.72 -1.66
C LEU A 147 -7.68 -15.76 -2.25
N GLN A 148 -6.71 -15.34 -3.07
CA GLN A 148 -5.70 -16.25 -3.61
C GLN A 148 -4.92 -17.00 -2.50
N LEU A 149 -4.37 -16.26 -1.53
CA LEU A 149 -3.55 -16.80 -0.44
C LEU A 149 -4.35 -17.72 0.50
N THR A 150 -5.66 -17.48 0.61
CA THR A 150 -6.57 -18.30 1.41
C THR A 150 -7.27 -19.38 0.58
N ARG A 151 -6.89 -19.59 -0.68
CA ARG A 151 -7.53 -20.55 -1.60
C ARG A 151 -9.05 -20.35 -1.71
N ASP A 152 -9.46 -19.10 -1.82
CA ASP A 152 -10.84 -18.62 -1.83
C ASP A 152 -11.66 -19.08 -0.61
N SER A 153 -11.04 -19.41 0.54
CA SER A 153 -11.79 -19.93 1.69
C SER A 153 -12.02 -18.90 2.82
N ALA A 154 -11.33 -17.76 2.79
CA ALA A 154 -11.67 -16.65 3.67
C ALA A 154 -12.93 -15.94 3.17
N THR A 155 -13.76 -15.46 4.09
CA THR A 155 -14.88 -14.57 3.73
C THR A 155 -14.36 -13.15 3.65
N LEU A 156 -14.33 -12.58 2.44
CA LEU A 156 -13.85 -11.22 2.22
C LEU A 156 -14.99 -10.21 2.13
N LEU A 157 -15.11 -9.32 3.11
CA LEU A 157 -15.93 -8.12 3.01
C LEU A 157 -15.10 -6.99 2.40
N THR A 158 -15.60 -6.38 1.33
CA THR A 158 -14.92 -5.27 0.65
C THR A 158 -15.78 -4.02 0.67
N VAL A 159 -15.16 -2.86 0.90
CA VAL A 159 -15.86 -1.57 0.93
C VAL A 159 -15.32 -0.67 -0.18
N GLU A 160 -16.21 -0.09 -0.97
CA GLU A 160 -15.87 0.92 -1.98
C GLU A 160 -16.99 1.94 -2.15
N PRO A 161 -16.75 3.25 -1.91
CA PRO A 161 -17.80 4.27 -2.01
C PRO A 161 -18.23 4.57 -3.46
N LYS A 162 -17.31 4.46 -4.43
CA LYS A 162 -17.59 4.90 -5.81
C LYS A 162 -18.16 3.75 -6.64
N ARG A 163 -19.38 3.94 -7.17
CA ARG A 163 -20.08 2.95 -8.01
C ARG A 163 -19.27 2.46 -9.20
N GLU A 164 -18.54 3.35 -9.88
CA GLU A 164 -17.70 2.97 -11.02
C GLU A 164 -16.53 2.07 -10.61
N ARG A 165 -15.95 2.31 -9.44
CA ARG A 165 -14.87 1.47 -8.89
C ARG A 165 -15.37 0.11 -8.40
N VAL A 166 -16.62 0.03 -7.93
CA VAL A 166 -17.29 -1.25 -7.62
C VAL A 166 -17.38 -2.16 -8.85
N LYS A 167 -17.65 -1.60 -10.04
CA LYS A 167 -17.69 -2.40 -11.29
C LYS A 167 -16.33 -3.04 -11.58
N ALA A 168 -15.25 -2.26 -11.47
CA ALA A 168 -13.89 -2.74 -11.68
C ALA A 168 -13.50 -3.80 -10.64
N LEU A 169 -13.78 -3.56 -9.36
CA LEU A 169 -13.56 -4.52 -8.28
C LEU A 169 -14.26 -5.86 -8.54
N ARG A 170 -15.57 -5.82 -8.82
CA ARG A 170 -16.35 -7.02 -9.13
C ARG A 170 -15.80 -7.76 -10.35
N SER A 171 -15.53 -7.02 -11.42
CA SER A 171 -14.99 -7.57 -12.67
C SER A 171 -13.65 -8.27 -12.43
N ASN A 172 -12.75 -7.67 -11.65
CA ASN A 172 -11.45 -8.26 -11.36
C ASN A 172 -11.56 -9.51 -10.48
N LEU A 173 -12.36 -9.47 -9.41
CA LEU A 173 -12.53 -10.64 -8.53
C LEU A 173 -13.14 -11.83 -9.29
N GLN A 174 -14.17 -11.58 -10.11
CA GLN A 174 -14.82 -12.61 -10.93
C GLN A 174 -13.87 -13.14 -12.03
N ARG A 175 -13.17 -12.25 -12.74
CA ARG A 175 -12.19 -12.66 -13.77
C ARG A 175 -11.09 -13.54 -13.17
N LEU A 176 -10.63 -13.22 -11.96
CA LEU A 176 -9.62 -14.02 -11.26
C LEU A 176 -10.18 -15.33 -10.66
N GLY A 177 -11.50 -15.54 -10.71
CA GLY A 177 -12.18 -16.79 -10.36
C GLY A 177 -12.52 -16.93 -8.88
N PHE A 178 -12.53 -15.83 -8.14
CA PHE A 178 -12.90 -15.87 -6.73
C PHE A 178 -14.40 -15.69 -6.55
N SER A 179 -14.93 -16.22 -5.45
CA SER A 179 -16.37 -16.24 -5.16
C SER A 179 -16.70 -15.88 -3.71
N ASN A 180 -15.77 -16.06 -2.77
CA ASN A 180 -16.01 -15.82 -1.35
C ASN A 180 -15.79 -14.35 -0.94
N PHE A 181 -16.50 -13.45 -1.62
CA PHE A 181 -16.46 -12.02 -1.35
C PHE A 181 -17.84 -11.37 -1.34
N VAL A 182 -17.97 -10.30 -0.55
CA VAL A 182 -19.12 -9.40 -0.54
C VAL A 182 -18.63 -7.99 -0.82
N ILE A 183 -19.28 -7.28 -1.75
CA ILE A 183 -18.97 -5.88 -2.04
C ILE A 183 -20.04 -4.98 -1.42
N ILE A 184 -19.61 -4.15 -0.47
CA ILE A 184 -20.42 -3.14 0.19
C ILE A 184 -20.11 -1.78 -0.45
N LYS A 185 -21.10 -1.21 -1.14
CA LYS A 185 -21.00 0.15 -1.63
C LYS A 185 -21.28 1.13 -0.48
N GLY A 186 -20.24 1.74 0.07
CA GLY A 186 -20.39 2.67 1.19
C GLY A 186 -19.08 3.33 1.59
N ASP A 187 -19.17 4.22 2.58
CA ASP A 187 -18.00 4.78 3.24
C ASP A 187 -17.53 3.81 4.34
N ALA A 188 -16.24 3.48 4.35
CA ALA A 188 -15.63 2.62 5.36
C ALA A 188 -15.71 3.20 6.78
N MET A 189 -15.86 4.52 6.92
CA MET A 189 -16.15 5.13 8.22
C MET A 189 -17.50 4.68 8.79
N ASN A 190 -18.48 4.44 7.92
CA ASN A 190 -19.87 4.14 8.28
C ASN A 190 -20.25 2.68 8.02
N VAL A 191 -19.28 1.82 7.64
CA VAL A 191 -19.56 0.42 7.37
C VAL A 191 -19.99 -0.29 8.65
N SER A 192 -21.09 -1.04 8.57
CA SER A 192 -21.49 -2.00 9.59
C SER A 192 -21.12 -3.40 9.10
N VAL A 193 -20.47 -4.17 9.97
CA VAL A 193 -20.09 -5.55 9.68
C VAL A 193 -20.96 -6.50 10.52
N PRO A 194 -21.44 -7.62 9.94
CA PRO A 194 -22.32 -8.55 10.66
C PRO A 194 -21.61 -9.27 11.82
N ALA A 195 -20.29 -9.42 11.71
CA ALA A 195 -19.42 -9.94 12.76
C ALA A 195 -18.09 -9.17 12.73
N ARG A 196 -17.40 -9.12 13.88
CA ARG A 196 -16.09 -8.48 13.97
C ARG A 196 -15.06 -9.32 13.16
N PRO A 197 -14.38 -8.73 12.16
CA PRO A 197 -13.41 -9.47 11.36
C PRO A 197 -12.19 -9.92 12.17
N ASP A 198 -11.64 -11.06 11.80
CA ASP A 198 -10.32 -11.54 12.26
C ASP A 198 -9.21 -10.59 11.81
N ARG A 199 -9.34 -10.08 10.58
CA ARG A 199 -8.37 -9.16 9.98
C ARG A 199 -9.01 -8.01 9.24
N VAL A 200 -8.38 -6.85 9.33
CA VAL A 200 -8.76 -5.67 8.56
C VAL A 200 -7.57 -5.21 7.72
N LEU A 201 -7.78 -5.11 6.41
CA LEU A 201 -6.86 -4.44 5.50
C LEU A 201 -7.33 -2.99 5.31
N LEU A 202 -6.46 -2.05 5.62
CA LEU A 202 -6.63 -0.63 5.33
C LEU A 202 -5.49 -0.17 4.42
N ASP A 203 -5.68 -0.32 3.11
CA ASP A 203 -4.88 0.36 2.09
C ASP A 203 -5.43 1.79 1.93
N ALA A 204 -4.93 2.69 2.75
CA ALA A 204 -5.55 3.97 2.98
C ALA A 204 -5.47 4.88 1.75
N PRO A 205 -6.55 5.60 1.39
CA PRO A 205 -6.48 6.62 0.33
C PRO A 205 -5.39 7.64 0.65
N SER A 206 -4.37 7.71 -0.21
CA SER A 206 -3.18 8.54 -0.01
C SER A 206 -3.04 9.66 -1.06
N SER A 207 -2.05 10.53 -0.85
CA SER A 207 -1.60 11.52 -1.84
C SER A 207 -1.15 10.86 -3.14
N GLY A 208 -0.65 9.63 -3.06
CA GLY A 208 -0.03 8.88 -4.15
C GLY A 208 1.44 9.25 -4.37
N GLU A 209 2.14 9.77 -3.37
CA GLU A 209 3.57 10.08 -3.48
C GLU A 209 4.42 8.84 -3.79
N GLY A 210 3.99 7.67 -3.29
CA GLY A 210 4.67 6.40 -3.55
C GLY A 210 4.63 5.97 -5.02
N ILE A 211 3.68 6.48 -5.81
CA ILE A 211 3.52 6.14 -7.22
C ILE A 211 4.06 7.22 -8.17
N ILE A 212 4.87 8.18 -7.71
CA ILE A 212 5.39 9.26 -8.56
C ILE A 212 6.07 8.72 -9.84
N ARG A 213 6.81 7.63 -9.73
CA ARG A 213 7.48 6.95 -10.85
C ARG A 213 6.49 6.50 -11.95
N LYS A 214 5.25 6.17 -11.56
CA LYS A 214 4.16 5.73 -12.45
C LYS A 214 3.23 6.87 -12.88
N ASP A 215 3.00 7.84 -11.99
CA ASP A 215 2.17 9.02 -12.21
C ASP A 215 2.95 10.28 -11.80
N PRO A 216 3.78 10.85 -12.70
CA PRO A 216 4.60 12.03 -12.39
C PRO A 216 3.79 13.27 -12.00
N SER A 217 2.48 13.32 -12.28
CA SER A 217 1.62 14.43 -11.85
C SER A 217 1.58 14.58 -10.33
N ARG A 218 1.87 13.50 -9.59
CA ARG A 218 1.86 13.45 -8.12
C ARG A 218 2.88 14.38 -7.48
N LYS A 219 3.97 14.72 -8.20
CA LYS A 219 5.00 15.69 -7.77
C LYS A 219 4.43 17.08 -7.46
N ARG A 220 3.26 17.43 -8.03
CA ARG A 220 2.66 18.78 -7.95
C ARG A 220 1.21 18.82 -7.50
N LYS A 221 0.60 17.67 -7.23
CA LYS A 221 -0.86 17.58 -7.08
C LYS A 221 -1.35 17.91 -5.67
N THR A 222 -0.55 17.61 -4.66
CA THR A 222 -0.97 17.66 -3.26
C THR A 222 -0.31 18.85 -2.60
N THR A 223 -1.08 19.80 -2.09
CA THR A 223 -0.53 20.88 -1.24
C THR A 223 -0.35 20.39 0.20
N ILE A 224 0.40 21.13 1.03
CA ILE A 224 0.54 20.81 2.45
C ILE A 224 -0.81 20.79 3.19
N ARG A 225 -1.75 21.65 2.77
CA ARG A 225 -3.12 21.67 3.29
C ARG A 225 -3.88 20.39 2.91
N ASP A 226 -3.78 19.95 1.66
CA ASP A 226 -4.40 18.70 1.21
C ASP A 226 -3.83 17.50 1.98
N LEU A 227 -2.51 17.49 2.19
CA LEU A 227 -1.82 16.44 2.93
C LEU A 227 -2.32 16.35 4.38
N ARG A 228 -2.56 17.49 5.04
CA ARG A 228 -3.14 17.54 6.39
C ARG A 228 -4.55 16.95 6.44
N GLU A 229 -5.39 17.22 5.44
CA GLU A 229 -6.74 16.64 5.37
C GLU A 229 -6.70 15.13 5.07
N ILE A 230 -5.78 14.70 4.21
CA ILE A 230 -5.54 13.27 3.95
C ILE A 230 -5.11 12.57 5.24
N HIS A 231 -4.14 13.13 5.98
CA HIS A 231 -3.69 12.59 7.26
C HIS A 231 -4.84 12.41 8.26
N LYS A 232 -5.65 13.46 8.50
CA LYS A 232 -6.80 13.39 9.42
C LYS A 232 -7.77 12.27 9.04
N ARG A 233 -8.02 12.10 7.74
CA ARG A 233 -8.88 11.03 7.23
C ARG A 233 -8.25 9.65 7.46
N GLN A 234 -6.95 9.49 7.22
CA GLN A 234 -6.24 8.23 7.45
C GLN A 234 -6.22 7.84 8.93
N VAL A 235 -6.00 8.79 9.86
CA VAL A 235 -6.11 8.55 11.31
C VAL A 235 -7.53 8.07 11.68
N SER A 236 -8.55 8.73 11.14
CA SER A 236 -9.95 8.36 11.38
C SER A 236 -10.26 6.94 10.88
N LEU A 237 -9.79 6.60 9.69
CA LEU A 237 -9.95 5.27 9.10
C LEU A 237 -9.20 4.19 9.89
N LEU A 238 -7.97 4.47 10.34
CA LEU A 238 -7.17 3.51 11.10
C LEU A 238 -7.79 3.24 12.48
N ARG A 239 -8.25 4.29 13.17
CA ARG A 239 -9.02 4.12 14.42
C ARG A 239 -10.32 3.35 14.19
N ARG A 240 -11.01 3.61 13.07
CA ARG A 240 -12.18 2.82 12.69
C ARG A 240 -11.84 1.35 12.48
N ALA A 241 -10.77 1.04 11.75
CA ALA A 241 -10.29 -0.33 11.54
C ALA A 241 -10.02 -1.06 12.86
N LEU A 242 -9.32 -0.41 13.79
CA LEU A 242 -9.05 -0.93 15.13
C LEU A 242 -10.33 -1.15 15.95
N SER A 243 -11.34 -0.29 15.79
CA SER A 243 -12.63 -0.47 16.47
C SER A 243 -13.46 -1.64 15.91
N LEU A 244 -13.27 -1.97 14.63
CA LEU A 244 -14.02 -3.00 13.91
C LEU A 244 -13.44 -4.39 14.18
N VAL A 245 -12.11 -4.53 14.16
CA VAL A 245 -11.44 -5.82 14.35
C VAL A 245 -11.80 -6.44 15.71
N ARG A 246 -11.89 -7.77 15.75
CA ARG A 246 -12.13 -8.50 17.00
C ARG A 246 -10.93 -8.37 17.96
N PRO A 247 -11.14 -8.55 19.28
CA PRO A 247 -10.04 -8.75 20.20
C PRO A 247 -9.12 -9.90 19.72
N GLY A 248 -7.81 -9.67 19.77
CA GLY A 248 -6.77 -10.56 19.24
C GLY A 248 -6.57 -10.51 17.72
N GLY A 249 -7.44 -9.82 16.97
CA GLY A 249 -7.39 -9.69 15.52
C GLY A 249 -6.37 -8.65 15.04
N VAL A 250 -6.11 -8.65 13.73
CA VAL A 250 -5.02 -7.88 13.11
C VAL A 250 -5.56 -6.79 12.18
N VAL A 251 -5.01 -5.59 12.26
CA VAL A 251 -5.18 -4.53 11.27
C VAL A 251 -3.86 -4.34 10.53
N LEU A 252 -3.87 -4.48 9.22
CA LEU A 252 -2.75 -4.03 8.39
C LEU A 252 -3.08 -2.66 7.80
N TYR A 253 -2.36 -1.66 8.28
CA TYR A 253 -2.34 -0.33 7.68
C TYR A 253 -1.28 -0.30 6.58
N ALA A 254 -1.66 0.19 5.41
CA ALA A 254 -0.75 0.48 4.32
C ALA A 254 -1.11 1.82 3.67
N ALA A 255 -0.10 2.57 3.25
CA ALA A 255 -0.29 3.76 2.43
C ALA A 255 0.75 3.74 1.31
N CYS A 256 0.30 3.96 0.07
CA CYS A 256 1.20 4.14 -1.06
C CYS A 256 1.72 5.59 -1.07
N SER A 257 2.58 5.89 -0.10
CA SER A 257 3.18 7.20 0.13
C SER A 257 4.55 7.04 0.77
N THR A 258 5.46 7.95 0.43
CA THR A 258 6.75 8.13 1.09
C THR A 258 6.69 9.22 2.17
N ALA A 259 5.60 9.99 2.25
CA ALA A 259 5.39 11.02 3.25
C ALA A 259 5.31 10.43 4.67
N VAL A 260 5.97 11.07 5.63
CA VAL A 260 5.91 10.68 7.06
C VAL A 260 4.54 11.01 7.66
N GLU A 261 3.88 12.03 7.11
CA GLU A 261 2.56 12.50 7.49
C GLU A 261 1.46 11.48 7.18
N GLU A 262 1.67 10.60 6.21
CA GLU A 262 0.74 9.52 5.81
C GLU A 262 1.19 8.15 6.34
N GLY A 263 2.35 8.06 6.98
CA GLY A 263 2.92 6.82 7.51
C GLY A 263 2.96 6.83 9.03
N GLU A 264 4.14 7.09 9.57
CA GLU A 264 4.44 7.12 11.00
C GLU A 264 3.52 8.05 11.75
N TYR A 265 3.27 9.24 11.20
CA TYR A 265 2.46 10.22 11.93
C TYR A 265 1.00 9.78 12.06
N VAL A 266 0.46 9.10 11.05
CA VAL A 266 -0.88 8.48 11.14
C VAL A 266 -0.90 7.43 12.24
N VAL A 267 0.10 6.55 12.29
CA VAL A 267 0.17 5.50 13.32
C VAL A 267 0.33 6.11 14.70
N HIS A 268 1.26 7.05 14.88
CA HIS A 268 1.49 7.77 16.13
C HIS A 268 0.20 8.42 16.67
N LYS A 269 -0.51 9.19 15.83
CA LYS A 269 -1.77 9.84 16.22
C LYS A 269 -2.89 8.84 16.46
N SER A 270 -2.93 7.73 15.72
CA SER A 270 -3.95 6.71 15.90
C SER A 270 -3.80 5.94 17.20
N LEU A 271 -2.55 5.70 17.62
CA LEU A 271 -2.19 4.98 18.84
C LEU A 271 -2.29 5.81 20.13
N THR A 272 -2.37 7.14 20.02
CA THR A 272 -2.52 8.02 21.20
C THR A 272 -3.77 7.65 22.00
N GLY A 273 -3.57 7.28 23.28
CA GLY A 273 -4.64 6.87 24.19
C GLY A 273 -5.17 5.45 23.99
N LEU A 274 -4.49 4.62 23.18
CA LEU A 274 -4.83 3.21 22.97
C LEU A 274 -3.77 2.30 23.60
N ASP A 275 -4.08 1.77 24.78
CA ASP A 275 -3.24 0.79 25.47
C ASP A 275 -3.57 -0.65 25.05
N ASP A 276 -4.75 -0.87 24.44
CA ASP A 276 -5.22 -2.17 23.94
C ASP A 276 -4.74 -2.48 22.51
N VAL A 277 -3.66 -1.84 22.05
CA VAL A 277 -3.10 -2.05 20.71
C VAL A 277 -1.59 -2.22 20.77
N LYS A 278 -1.09 -3.32 20.19
CA LYS A 278 0.34 -3.53 19.94
C LYS A 278 0.66 -3.41 18.45
N VAL A 279 1.86 -2.93 18.12
CA VAL A 279 2.40 -3.01 16.76
C VAL A 279 3.33 -4.22 16.67
N GLU A 280 3.09 -5.08 15.69
CA GLU A 280 3.86 -6.31 15.51
C GLU A 280 5.05 -6.05 14.57
N PRO A 281 6.27 -6.48 14.95
CA PRO A 281 7.43 -6.35 14.07
C PRO A 281 7.19 -7.04 12.73
N ILE A 282 7.64 -6.38 11.66
CA ILE A 282 7.70 -6.96 10.31
C ILE A 282 9.18 -7.26 10.00
N ALA A 283 9.51 -8.53 9.86
CA ALA A 283 10.87 -9.04 9.64
C ALA A 283 10.95 -10.06 8.50
N GLU A 284 9.80 -10.44 7.94
CA GLU A 284 9.64 -11.46 6.90
C GLU A 284 10.16 -10.98 5.53
N PHE A 285 10.42 -9.68 5.36
CA PHE A 285 10.86 -9.06 4.11
C PHE A 285 11.95 -8.01 4.37
N PRO A 286 12.85 -7.77 3.40
CA PRO A 286 13.98 -6.84 3.54
C PRO A 286 13.53 -5.38 3.37
N LEU A 287 12.71 -4.88 4.29
CA LEU A 287 12.13 -3.53 4.25
C LEU A 287 12.92 -2.56 5.13
N ARG A 288 12.93 -1.27 4.78
CA ARG A 288 13.53 -0.21 5.63
C ARG A 288 12.68 -0.01 6.88
N ARG A 289 13.32 0.37 7.99
CA ARG A 289 12.64 0.75 9.22
C ARG A 289 11.85 2.04 9.01
N ALA A 290 10.75 2.19 9.75
CA ALA A 290 10.07 3.46 9.90
C ALA A 290 10.97 4.48 10.61
N PHE A 291 10.70 5.76 10.39
CA PHE A 291 11.36 6.84 11.13
C PHE A 291 10.83 6.88 12.58
N GLU A 292 11.69 7.21 13.54
CA GLU A 292 11.30 7.29 14.95
C GLU A 292 11.03 8.72 15.41
N GLU A 293 11.49 9.70 14.62
CA GLU A 293 11.27 11.12 14.85
C GLU A 293 11.15 11.90 13.54
N TYR A 294 10.51 13.05 13.61
CA TYR A 294 10.49 14.03 12.52
C TYR A 294 10.41 15.44 13.10
N ARG A 295 11.35 16.32 12.72
CA ARG A 295 11.40 17.73 13.16
C ARG A 295 11.35 17.92 14.69
N GLY A 296 12.01 17.04 15.43
CA GLY A 296 12.04 17.07 16.90
C GLY A 296 10.80 16.50 17.58
N LEU A 297 9.78 16.08 16.82
CA LEU A 297 8.69 15.26 17.34
C LEU A 297 9.12 13.79 17.32
N ARG A 298 9.31 13.20 18.50
CA ARG A 298 9.49 11.75 18.65
C ARG A 298 8.13 11.05 18.54
N PHE A 299 8.05 10.03 17.70
CA PHE A 299 6.84 9.22 17.55
C PHE A 299 6.65 8.24 18.71
N ASP A 300 5.51 7.55 18.71
CA ASP A 300 5.23 6.49 19.69
C ASP A 300 6.23 5.36 19.47
N ASP A 301 6.84 4.82 20.54
CA ASP A 301 7.91 3.81 20.42
C ASP A 301 7.47 2.57 19.60
N ARG A 302 6.16 2.27 19.58
CA ARG A 302 5.59 1.18 18.79
C ARG A 302 5.72 1.41 17.27
N VAL A 303 5.89 2.64 16.81
CA VAL A 303 6.07 2.98 15.39
C VAL A 303 7.35 2.38 14.80
N SER A 304 8.38 2.16 15.62
CA SER A 304 9.65 1.52 15.22
C SER A 304 9.47 0.11 14.61
N ALA A 305 8.35 -0.55 14.89
CA ALA A 305 7.99 -1.86 14.33
C ALA A 305 7.38 -1.78 12.91
N CYS A 306 6.92 -0.60 12.47
CA CYS A 306 6.43 -0.38 11.11
C CYS A 306 7.60 -0.38 10.09
N ARG A 307 7.29 -0.49 8.80
CA ARG A 307 8.29 -0.61 7.72
C ARG A 307 7.96 0.24 6.50
N ARG A 308 8.98 0.48 5.68
CA ARG A 308 8.93 1.28 4.46
C ARG A 308 9.51 0.57 3.26
N LEU A 309 8.93 0.88 2.11
CA LEU A 309 9.52 0.70 0.80
C LEU A 309 9.82 2.06 0.19
N PHE A 310 10.96 2.12 -0.48
CA PHE A 310 11.41 3.27 -1.25
C PHE A 310 11.83 2.83 -2.64
N PRO A 311 11.48 3.59 -3.70
CA PRO A 311 11.90 3.33 -5.08
C PRO A 311 13.40 3.12 -5.26
N HIS A 312 14.24 3.99 -4.70
CA HIS A 312 15.70 3.91 -4.89
C HIS A 312 16.36 2.73 -4.16
N VAL A 313 15.70 2.17 -3.14
CA VAL A 313 16.24 1.06 -2.35
C VAL A 313 15.73 -0.29 -2.86
N HIS A 314 14.44 -0.38 -3.20
CA HIS A 314 13.79 -1.66 -3.48
C HIS A 314 13.39 -1.83 -4.95
N GLY A 315 13.49 -0.78 -5.77
CA GLY A 315 13.04 -0.80 -7.17
C GLY A 315 11.50 -0.83 -7.32
N THR A 316 10.73 -0.62 -6.25
CA THR A 316 9.27 -0.70 -6.21
C THR A 316 8.61 0.68 -6.15
N GLU A 317 7.26 0.74 -6.11
CA GLU A 317 6.57 1.93 -5.61
C GLU A 317 6.92 2.16 -4.12
N GLY A 318 6.79 3.41 -3.67
CA GLY A 318 6.97 3.78 -2.27
C GLY A 318 5.77 3.38 -1.42
N PHE A 319 6.03 2.77 -0.26
CA PHE A 319 4.99 2.33 0.65
C PHE A 319 5.40 2.52 2.10
N PHE A 320 4.41 2.79 2.95
CA PHE A 320 4.49 2.58 4.39
C PHE A 320 3.54 1.45 4.78
N VAL A 321 3.98 0.55 5.65
CA VAL A 321 3.18 -0.58 6.16
C VAL A 321 3.33 -0.73 7.66
N CYS A 322 2.23 -1.00 8.34
CA CYS A 322 2.22 -1.26 9.77
C CYS A 322 1.19 -2.33 10.15
N ARG A 323 1.63 -3.36 10.90
CA ARG A 323 0.80 -4.47 11.37
C ARG A 323 0.44 -4.23 12.83
N LEU A 324 -0.83 -3.95 13.11
CA LEU A 324 -1.35 -3.70 14.46
C LEU A 324 -2.19 -4.88 14.92
N ARG A 325 -2.09 -5.25 16.19
CA ARG A 325 -2.97 -6.23 16.83
C ARG A 325 -3.73 -5.59 17.97
N ARG A 326 -5.05 -5.75 17.95
CA ARG A 326 -5.90 -5.40 19.07
C ARG A 326 -5.72 -6.45 20.17
N LEU A 327 -5.40 -6.01 21.37
CA LEU A 327 -5.25 -6.88 22.54
C LEU A 327 -6.63 -7.38 23.00
N GLY A 328 -6.59 -8.48 23.73
CA GLY A 328 -7.77 -9.14 24.31
C GLY A 328 -8.41 -8.31 25.41
#